data_AF-A0A1Q8ATN6-F1
#
_entry.id   AF-A0A1Q8ATN6-F1
#
_cell.length_a   1.000
_cell.length_b   1.000
_cell.length_c   1.000
_cell.angle_alpha   90.00
_cell.angle_beta   90.00
_cell.angle_gamma   90.00
#
_symmetry.space_group_name_H-M   'P 1'
#
loop_
_entity.id
_entity.type
_entity.pdbx_description
1 polymer ?
#
loop_
_entity_poly.entity_id
_entity_poly.type
_entity_poly.pdbx_seq_one_letter_code
_entity_poly.pdbx_strand_id
1 'polypeptide(L)'
;MLGVAWTFFGLTLDGSLELAQMVAARIYDTTRGTVTVKSMLREAAVQSGSFQRGDRSQVTEAITRSEKIIDVLEQLISSIRTRRNEWPAHLDPRTVADPKALQEKASLTVPDLQRVFAETKKILIEISGLYEGAVGELRFLGHDDYKAALDHIRQAKCSQIKIFENEFGPWDGPARKTVPDAAIGTP
;
A
#
# COMPACT_ATOMS: atom_id res chain seq x y z
N MET A 1 -19.88 32.60 3.43
CA MET A 1 -18.81 31.65 3.81
C MET A 1 -19.12 30.18 3.50
N LEU A 2 -20.38 29.75 3.40
CA LEU A 2 -20.71 28.33 3.10
C LEU A 2 -20.17 27.82 1.75
N GLY A 3 -20.14 28.64 0.69
CA GLY A 3 -19.67 28.20 -0.64
C GLY A 3 -18.18 27.87 -0.73
N VAL A 4 -17.32 28.51 0.07
CA VAL A 4 -15.86 28.27 0.04
C VAL A 4 -15.51 26.91 0.64
N ALA A 5 -16.26 26.49 1.68
CA ALA A 5 -16.06 25.20 2.33
C ALA A 5 -16.39 24.03 1.37
N TRP A 6 -17.49 24.11 0.63
CA TRP A 6 -17.85 23.08 -0.36
C TRP A 6 -16.80 22.92 -1.45
N THR A 7 -16.28 24.02 -1.99
CA THR A 7 -15.19 23.98 -2.97
C THR A 7 -13.91 23.38 -2.38
N PHE A 8 -13.53 23.78 -1.16
CA PHE A 8 -12.35 23.24 -0.47
C PHE A 8 -12.46 21.72 -0.24
N PHE A 9 -13.59 21.25 0.28
CA PHE A 9 -13.81 19.82 0.51
C PHE A 9 -13.89 19.04 -0.80
N GLY A 10 -14.53 19.57 -1.84
CA GLY A 10 -14.54 18.97 -3.18
C GLY A 10 -13.13 18.75 -3.71
N LEU A 11 -12.31 19.80 -3.74
CA LEU A 11 -10.90 19.72 -4.19
C LEU A 11 -10.06 18.75 -3.35
N THR A 12 -10.32 18.68 -2.04
CA THR A 12 -9.60 17.76 -1.15
C THR A 12 -9.96 16.31 -1.45
N LEU A 13 -11.24 16.01 -1.70
CA LEU A 13 -11.70 14.67 -2.07
C LEU A 13 -11.14 14.26 -3.44
N ASP A 14 -11.17 15.16 -4.42
CA ASP A 14 -10.63 14.92 -5.75
C ASP A 14 -9.11 14.68 -5.68
N GLY A 15 -8.36 15.51 -4.96
CA GLY A 15 -6.92 15.32 -4.78
C GLY A 15 -6.58 14.01 -4.05
N SER A 16 -7.37 13.63 -3.04
CA SER A 16 -7.20 12.34 -2.35
C SER A 16 -7.45 11.15 -3.28
N LEU A 17 -8.45 11.27 -4.17
CA LEU A 17 -8.76 10.27 -5.17
C LEU A 17 -7.63 10.12 -6.19
N GLU A 18 -7.09 11.23 -6.69
CA GLU A 18 -5.93 11.22 -7.60
C GLU A 18 -4.71 10.54 -6.97
N LEU A 19 -4.40 10.87 -5.71
CA LEU A 19 -3.32 10.21 -4.97
C LEU A 19 -3.56 8.70 -4.84
N ALA A 20 -4.78 8.28 -4.51
CA ALA A 20 -5.12 6.86 -4.42
C ALA A 20 -4.92 6.14 -5.77
N GLN A 21 -5.31 6.77 -6.88
CA GLN A 21 -5.09 6.24 -8.22
C GLN A 21 -3.61 6.11 -8.55
N MET A 22 -2.79 7.12 -8.21
CA MET A 22 -1.34 7.07 -8.42
C MET A 22 -0.68 5.95 -7.61
N VAL A 23 -1.11 5.74 -6.37
CA VAL A 23 -0.61 4.64 -5.53
C VAL A 23 -1.00 3.30 -6.14
N ALA A 24 -2.27 3.12 -6.53
CA ALA A 24 -2.73 1.89 -7.18
C ALA A 24 -1.97 1.61 -8.49
N ALA A 25 -1.70 2.65 -9.29
CA ALA A 25 -0.90 2.53 -10.51
C ALA A 25 0.52 2.05 -10.23
N ARG A 26 1.15 2.57 -9.16
CA ARG A 26 2.52 2.20 -8.77
C ARG A 26 2.62 0.76 -8.27
N ILE A 27 1.64 0.29 -7.52
CA ILE A 27 1.56 -1.10 -7.00
C ILE A 27 1.63 -2.13 -8.15
N TYR A 28 1.07 -1.78 -9.30
CA TYR A 28 0.97 -2.62 -10.49
C TYR A 28 1.68 -2.02 -11.72
N ASP A 29 2.72 -1.22 -11.51
CA ASP A 29 3.51 -0.66 -12.62
C ASP A 29 4.16 -1.79 -13.45
N THR A 30 4.48 -1.50 -14.71
CA THR A 30 5.19 -2.41 -15.62
C THR A 30 6.60 -1.92 -15.94
N THR A 31 6.95 -0.72 -15.46
CA THR A 31 8.26 -0.10 -15.64
C THR A 31 9.33 -0.95 -14.96
N ARG A 32 10.45 -1.17 -15.68
CA ARG A 32 11.59 -1.95 -15.18
C ARG A 32 12.16 -1.33 -13.90
N GLY A 33 12.39 -2.16 -12.88
CA GLY A 33 13.00 -1.74 -11.62
C GLY A 33 12.01 -1.27 -10.56
N THR A 34 10.70 -1.21 -10.87
CA THR A 34 9.69 -0.90 -9.86
C THR A 34 9.37 -2.12 -9.00
N VAL A 35 9.37 -1.94 -7.68
CA VAL A 35 8.84 -2.95 -6.75
C VAL A 35 7.32 -2.94 -6.82
N THR A 36 6.74 -4.05 -7.27
CA THR A 36 5.31 -4.25 -7.53
C THR A 36 4.85 -5.55 -6.89
N VAL A 37 3.53 -5.76 -6.82
CA VAL A 37 2.99 -7.04 -6.34
C VAL A 37 3.51 -8.19 -7.21
N LYS A 38 3.52 -8.04 -8.54
CA LYS A 38 4.04 -9.07 -9.46
C LYS A 38 5.52 -9.34 -9.22
N SER A 39 6.37 -8.33 -8.99
CA SER A 39 7.79 -8.56 -8.69
C SER A 39 8.01 -9.19 -7.32
N MET A 40 7.20 -8.83 -6.31
CA MET A 40 7.24 -9.45 -4.98
C MET A 40 6.84 -10.92 -5.04
N LEU A 41 5.78 -11.27 -5.78
CA LEU A 41 5.37 -12.68 -5.97
C LEU A 41 6.44 -13.50 -6.69
N ARG A 42 7.11 -12.91 -7.70
CA ARG A 42 8.24 -13.55 -8.37
C ARG A 42 9.40 -13.81 -7.41
N GLU A 43 9.74 -12.84 -6.58
CA GLU A 43 10.80 -12.99 -5.58
C GLU A 43 10.42 -14.03 -4.52
N ALA A 44 9.16 -14.04 -4.09
CA ALA A 44 8.62 -15.05 -3.18
C ALA A 44 8.74 -16.48 -3.76
N ALA A 45 8.54 -16.65 -5.08
CA ALA A 45 8.74 -17.94 -5.74
C ALA A 45 10.21 -18.39 -5.66
N VAL A 46 11.13 -17.49 -5.99
CA VAL A 46 12.59 -17.73 -5.96
C VAL A 46 13.04 -18.07 -4.54
N GLN A 47 12.53 -17.35 -3.55
CA GLN A 47 12.90 -17.49 -2.14
C GLN A 47 11.95 -18.39 -1.34
N SER A 48 11.17 -19.24 -1.99
CA SER A 48 10.16 -20.09 -1.33
C SER A 48 10.72 -20.99 -0.23
N GLY A 49 12.01 -21.33 -0.28
CA GLY A 49 12.71 -22.07 0.78
C GLY A 49 13.05 -21.27 2.04
N SER A 50 12.95 -19.94 2.00
CA SER A 50 13.29 -19.04 3.11
C SER A 50 12.07 -18.61 3.93
N PHE A 51 10.87 -19.06 3.58
CA PHE A 51 9.63 -18.76 4.30
C PHE A 51 9.63 -19.50 5.66
N GLN A 52 9.38 -18.79 6.75
CA GLN A 52 9.53 -19.35 8.11
C GLN A 52 8.30 -20.12 8.57
N ARG A 53 7.13 -19.87 7.98
CA ARG A 53 5.83 -20.42 8.42
C ARG A 53 5.09 -21.22 7.36
N GLY A 54 5.47 -21.06 6.09
CA GLY A 54 4.93 -21.83 4.97
C GLY A 54 5.98 -22.74 4.35
N ASP A 55 5.56 -23.94 3.92
CA ASP A 55 6.39 -24.78 3.07
C ASP A 55 6.34 -24.33 1.59
N ARG A 56 7.22 -24.88 0.75
CA ARG A 56 7.29 -24.53 -0.67
C ARG A 56 5.98 -24.76 -1.44
N SER A 57 5.21 -25.79 -1.07
CA SER A 57 3.93 -26.09 -1.71
C SER A 57 2.91 -25.01 -1.37
N GLN A 58 2.80 -24.65 -0.10
CA GLN A 58 1.90 -23.61 0.39
C GLN A 58 2.24 -22.24 -0.22
N VAL A 59 3.52 -21.90 -0.34
CA VAL A 59 3.97 -20.67 -0.99
C VAL A 59 3.60 -20.67 -2.47
N THR A 60 3.83 -21.78 -3.19
CA THR A 60 3.49 -21.90 -4.61
C THR A 60 1.98 -21.76 -4.85
N GLU A 61 1.16 -22.40 -4.00
CA GLU A 61 -0.28 -22.29 -4.07
C GLU A 61 -0.78 -20.86 -3.79
N ALA A 62 -0.22 -20.20 -2.78
CA ALA A 62 -0.55 -18.81 -2.45
C ALA A 62 -0.20 -17.86 -3.59
N ILE A 63 0.96 -18.04 -4.23
CA ILE A 63 1.35 -17.29 -5.43
C ILE A 63 0.34 -17.53 -6.56
N THR A 64 -0.01 -18.79 -6.83
CA THR A 64 -0.98 -19.14 -7.88
C THR A 64 -2.36 -18.50 -7.62
N ARG A 65 -2.83 -18.50 -6.37
CA ARG A 65 -4.07 -17.80 -5.99
C ARG A 65 -3.96 -16.30 -6.18
N SER A 66 -2.82 -15.71 -5.79
CA SER A 66 -2.55 -14.29 -5.92
C SER A 66 -2.51 -13.85 -7.39
N GLU A 67 -1.89 -14.63 -8.28
CA GLU A 67 -1.86 -14.38 -9.72
C GLU A 67 -3.28 -14.38 -10.31
N LYS A 68 -4.14 -15.33 -9.93
CA LYS A 68 -5.55 -15.34 -10.34
C LYS A 68 -6.31 -14.10 -9.91
N ILE A 69 -6.07 -13.62 -8.68
CA ILE A 69 -6.67 -12.36 -8.21
C ILE A 69 -6.22 -11.20 -9.09
N ILE A 70 -4.94 -11.13 -9.42
CA ILE A 70 -4.38 -10.07 -10.27
C ILE A 70 -4.98 -10.13 -11.67
N ASP A 71 -5.14 -11.32 -12.25
CA ASP A 71 -5.76 -11.50 -13.56
C ASP A 71 -7.20 -10.97 -13.58
N VAL A 72 -7.97 -11.24 -12.52
CA VAL A 72 -9.34 -10.71 -12.36
C VAL A 72 -9.34 -9.18 -12.24
N LEU A 73 -8.29 -8.58 -11.67
CA LEU A 73 -8.16 -7.13 -11.53
C LEU A 73 -7.57 -6.45 -12.78
N GLU A 74 -7.04 -7.18 -13.75
CA GLU A 74 -6.24 -6.59 -14.84
C GLU A 74 -7.02 -5.55 -15.64
N GLN A 75 -8.34 -5.73 -15.83
CA GLN A 75 -9.18 -4.72 -16.46
C GLN A 75 -9.16 -3.38 -15.69
N LEU A 76 -9.32 -3.43 -14.36
CA LEU A 76 -9.30 -2.24 -13.51
C LEU A 76 -7.89 -1.63 -13.46
N ILE A 77 -6.86 -2.46 -13.33
CA ILE A 77 -5.46 -2.04 -13.34
C ILE A 77 -5.11 -1.35 -14.67
N SER A 78 -5.60 -1.86 -15.79
CA SER A 78 -5.41 -1.28 -17.12
C SER A 78 -6.06 0.11 -17.22
N SER A 79 -7.29 0.27 -16.70
CA SER A 79 -7.93 1.59 -16.62
C SER A 79 -7.13 2.57 -15.76
N ILE A 80 -6.60 2.13 -14.62
CA ILE A 80 -5.74 2.94 -13.74
C ILE A 80 -4.46 3.36 -14.46
N ARG A 81 -3.79 2.43 -15.16
CA ARG A 81 -2.57 2.73 -15.94
C ARG A 81 -2.85 3.72 -17.07
N THR A 82 -3.93 3.50 -17.81
CA THR A 82 -4.36 4.40 -18.90
C THR A 82 -4.57 5.81 -18.36
N ARG A 83 -5.31 5.92 -17.25
CA ARG A 83 -5.51 7.19 -16.56
C ARG A 83 -4.18 7.80 -16.13
N ARG A 84 -3.29 7.06 -15.46
CA ARG A 84 -1.97 7.58 -15.04
C ARG A 84 -1.12 8.09 -16.19
N ASN A 85 -1.13 7.41 -17.34
CA ASN A 85 -0.33 7.79 -18.51
C ASN A 85 -0.93 8.96 -19.29
N GLU A 86 -2.25 9.12 -19.29
CA GLU A 86 -2.98 10.18 -20.02
C GLU A 86 -3.33 11.40 -19.13
N TRP A 87 -3.25 11.25 -17.80
CA TRP A 87 -3.51 12.30 -16.80
C TRP A 87 -2.33 13.20 -16.42
N PRO A 88 -1.09 13.16 -16.96
CA PRO A 88 -0.18 14.27 -16.70
C PRO A 88 -0.73 15.50 -17.43
N ALA A 89 -1.64 16.22 -16.77
CA ALA A 89 -2.32 17.41 -17.28
C ALA A 89 -1.34 18.56 -17.57
N HIS A 90 -0.09 18.43 -17.12
CA HIS A 90 1.02 19.32 -17.43
C HIS A 90 1.78 18.94 -18.72
N LEU A 91 1.50 17.76 -19.32
CA LEU A 91 2.16 17.25 -20.52
C LEU A 91 1.23 17.17 -21.75
N ASP A 92 -0.08 16.95 -21.56
CA ASP A 92 -1.05 16.95 -22.66
C ASP A 92 -2.08 18.11 -22.54
N PRO A 93 -2.01 19.14 -23.40
CA PRO A 93 -2.98 20.22 -23.44
C PRO A 93 -4.44 19.78 -23.65
N ARG A 94 -4.66 18.58 -24.20
CA ARG A 94 -6.00 18.01 -24.43
C ARG A 94 -6.70 17.62 -23.13
N THR A 95 -5.94 17.27 -22.09
CA THR A 95 -6.47 16.94 -20.76
C THR A 95 -7.07 18.17 -20.07
N VAL A 96 -6.54 19.36 -20.36
CA VAL A 96 -7.09 20.65 -19.90
C VAL A 96 -8.28 21.08 -20.76
N ALA A 97 -8.25 20.77 -22.06
CA ALA A 97 -9.27 21.18 -23.01
C ALA A 97 -10.57 20.37 -22.93
N ASP A 98 -10.52 19.07 -22.60
CA ASP A 98 -11.69 18.20 -22.47
C ASP A 98 -11.57 17.16 -21.33
N PRO A 99 -11.76 17.59 -20.07
CA PRO A 99 -11.69 16.69 -18.91
C PRO A 99 -12.81 15.64 -18.88
N LYS A 100 -13.95 15.87 -19.58
CA LYS A 100 -15.08 14.92 -19.61
C LYS A 100 -14.77 13.71 -20.48
N ALA A 101 -14.21 13.91 -21.67
CA ALA A 101 -13.81 12.82 -22.55
C ALA A 101 -12.80 11.86 -21.88
N LEU A 102 -11.92 12.39 -21.03
CA LEU A 102 -10.93 11.59 -20.32
C LEU A 102 -11.57 10.78 -19.16
N GLN A 103 -12.55 11.36 -18.47
CA GLN A 103 -13.33 10.66 -17.45
C GLN A 103 -14.18 9.53 -18.06
N GLU A 104 -14.70 9.71 -19.27
CA GLU A 104 -15.43 8.67 -20.01
C GLU A 104 -14.50 7.55 -20.51
N LYS A 105 -13.29 7.89 -20.97
CA LYS A 105 -12.31 6.94 -21.52
C LYS A 105 -11.65 6.05 -20.46
N ALA A 106 -11.46 6.57 -19.25
CA ALA A 106 -10.87 5.86 -18.12
C ALA A 106 -11.75 6.01 -16.86
N SER A 107 -13.02 5.60 -16.99
CA SER A 107 -13.96 5.58 -15.88
C SER A 107 -13.42 4.69 -14.77
N LEU A 108 -13.20 5.31 -13.61
CA LEU A 108 -12.72 4.65 -12.41
C LEU A 108 -13.51 5.19 -11.23
N THR A 109 -14.19 4.30 -10.52
CA THR A 109 -15.00 4.68 -9.37
C THR A 109 -14.25 4.46 -8.06
N VAL A 110 -14.69 5.10 -6.98
CA VAL A 110 -14.15 4.84 -5.63
C VAL A 110 -14.27 3.35 -5.25
N PRO A 111 -15.40 2.66 -5.50
CA PRO A 111 -15.51 1.21 -5.32
C PRO A 111 -14.47 0.40 -6.09
N ASP A 112 -14.10 0.79 -7.31
CA ASP A 112 -13.08 0.09 -8.10
C ASP A 112 -11.71 0.17 -7.41
N LEU A 113 -11.34 1.35 -6.93
CA LEU A 113 -10.10 1.55 -6.16
C LEU A 113 -10.12 0.76 -4.85
N GLN A 114 -11.24 0.81 -4.12
CA GLN A 114 -11.41 0.04 -2.89
C GLN A 114 -11.23 -1.45 -3.15
N ARG A 115 -11.78 -1.97 -4.25
CA ARG A 115 -11.60 -3.36 -4.67
C ARG A 115 -10.13 -3.67 -4.95
N VAL A 116 -9.43 -2.83 -5.73
CA VAL A 116 -8.01 -3.02 -6.02
C VAL A 116 -7.19 -3.07 -4.74
N PHE A 117 -7.39 -2.13 -3.82
CA PHE A 117 -6.67 -2.12 -2.53
C PHE A 117 -7.01 -3.30 -1.64
N ALA A 118 -8.30 -3.68 -1.55
CA ALA A 118 -8.75 -4.79 -0.74
C ALA A 118 -8.15 -6.12 -1.22
N GLU A 119 -8.18 -6.37 -2.52
CA GLU A 119 -7.59 -7.58 -3.11
C GLU A 119 -6.06 -7.58 -3.02
N THR A 120 -5.41 -6.44 -3.26
CA THR A 120 -3.95 -6.29 -3.04
C THR A 120 -3.58 -6.64 -1.60
N LYS A 121 -4.34 -6.14 -0.64
CA LYS A 121 -4.12 -6.41 0.79
C LYS A 121 -4.26 -7.90 1.11
N LYS A 122 -5.22 -8.61 0.52
CA LYS A 122 -5.35 -10.07 0.71
C LYS A 122 -4.09 -10.80 0.26
N ILE A 123 -3.57 -10.46 -0.92
CA ILE A 123 -2.31 -11.01 -1.44
C ILE A 123 -1.17 -10.80 -0.45
N LEU A 124 -1.00 -9.56 0.03
CA LEU A 124 0.07 -9.22 0.97
C LEU A 124 -0.06 -9.95 2.30
N ILE A 125 -1.27 -10.00 2.87
CA ILE A 125 -1.51 -10.71 4.13
C ILE A 125 -1.21 -12.21 3.98
N GLU A 126 -1.64 -12.83 2.87
CA GLU A 126 -1.43 -14.25 2.63
C GLU A 126 0.07 -14.58 2.53
N ILE A 127 0.82 -13.84 1.71
CA ILE A 127 2.25 -14.07 1.52
C ILE A 127 3.05 -13.73 2.79
N SER A 128 2.79 -12.59 3.44
CA SER A 128 3.47 -12.22 4.68
C SER A 128 3.14 -13.18 5.83
N GLY A 129 1.93 -13.73 5.83
CA GLY A 129 1.48 -14.79 6.73
C GLY A 129 2.38 -16.02 6.70
N LEU A 130 2.77 -16.43 5.49
CA LEU A 130 3.68 -17.56 5.27
C LEU A 130 5.14 -17.20 5.57
N TYR A 131 5.53 -15.94 5.42
CA TYR A 131 6.91 -15.50 5.60
C TYR A 131 7.29 -15.34 7.08
N GLU A 132 6.57 -14.51 7.84
CA GLU A 132 6.92 -14.14 9.24
C GLU A 132 5.86 -14.60 10.27
N GLY A 133 4.67 -14.99 9.83
CA GLY A 133 3.56 -15.40 10.71
C GLY A 133 2.46 -14.36 10.80
N ALA A 134 1.85 -14.19 11.98
CA ALA A 134 0.58 -13.46 12.12
C ALA A 134 0.66 -11.99 11.62
N VAL A 135 0.10 -11.76 10.43
CA VAL A 135 -0.13 -10.44 9.85
C VAL A 135 -1.64 -10.25 9.74
N GLY A 136 -2.16 -9.26 10.47
CA GLY A 136 -3.59 -8.99 10.58
C GLY A 136 -3.95 -7.58 10.12
N GLU A 137 -5.23 -7.38 9.79
CA GLU A 137 -5.76 -6.04 9.61
C GLU A 137 -5.77 -5.33 10.97
N LEU A 138 -5.03 -4.23 11.05
CA LEU A 138 -5.10 -3.35 12.19
C LEU A 138 -6.35 -2.46 12.03
N ARG A 139 -7.42 -2.81 12.73
CA ARG A 139 -8.65 -2.00 12.80
C ARG A 139 -8.57 -1.12 14.03
N PHE A 140 -8.62 0.19 13.84
CA PHE A 140 -8.83 1.14 14.91
C PHE A 140 -10.32 1.17 15.23
N LEU A 141 -10.76 0.44 16.25
CA LEU A 141 -12.13 0.45 16.76
C LEU A 141 -12.36 1.62 17.73
N GLY A 142 -11.29 2.17 18.31
CA GLY A 142 -11.33 3.33 19.21
C GLY A 142 -10.00 4.08 19.36
N HIS A 143 -9.99 5.12 20.21
CA HIS A 143 -8.82 5.96 20.47
C HIS A 143 -7.65 5.18 21.08
N ASP A 144 -7.95 4.17 21.91
CA ASP A 144 -6.94 3.34 22.57
C ASP A 144 -6.19 2.42 21.60
N ASP A 145 -6.85 2.00 20.51
CA ASP A 145 -6.23 1.18 19.46
C ASP A 145 -5.14 1.95 18.70
N TYR A 146 -5.26 3.28 18.63
CA TYR A 146 -4.26 4.13 18.01
C TYR A 146 -2.93 4.07 18.76
N LYS A 147 -2.98 4.14 20.09
CA LYS A 147 -1.79 4.02 20.94
C LYS A 147 -1.17 2.63 20.84
N ALA A 148 -1.99 1.59 20.91
CA ALA A 148 -1.52 0.20 20.77
C ALA A 148 -0.83 -0.04 19.43
N ALA A 149 -1.39 0.47 18.33
CA ALA A 149 -0.78 0.33 17.01
C ALA A 149 0.54 1.09 16.89
N LEU A 150 0.60 2.32 17.41
CA LEU A 150 1.84 3.09 17.44
C LEU A 150 2.92 2.37 18.25
N ASP A 151 2.54 1.73 19.36
CA ASP A 151 3.45 0.93 20.17
C ASP A 151 3.94 -0.32 19.42
N HIS A 152 3.05 -1.03 18.70
CA HIS A 152 3.44 -2.16 17.86
C HIS A 152 4.36 -1.75 16.70
N ILE A 153 4.05 -0.65 15.99
CA ILE A 153 4.90 -0.10 14.94
C ILE A 153 6.27 0.28 15.52
N ARG A 154 6.27 0.93 16.69
CA ARG A 154 7.50 1.31 17.38
C ARG A 154 8.34 0.09 17.76
N GLN A 155 7.73 -0.95 18.32
CA GLN A 155 8.42 -2.19 18.66
C GLN A 155 9.00 -2.88 17.42
N ALA A 156 8.22 -2.99 16.34
CA ALA A 156 8.68 -3.59 15.09
C ALA A 156 9.89 -2.83 14.50
N LYS A 157 9.86 -1.49 14.52
CA LYS A 157 10.98 -0.66 14.07
C LYS A 157 12.23 -0.83 14.94
N CYS A 158 12.08 -0.88 16.25
CA CYS A 158 13.20 -1.16 17.15
C CYS A 158 13.82 -2.54 16.89
N SER A 159 13.00 -3.57 16.63
CA SER A 159 13.49 -4.91 16.28
C SER A 159 14.22 -4.91 14.94
N GLN A 160 13.72 -4.19 13.93
CA GLN A 160 14.41 -4.02 12.64
C GLN A 160 15.78 -3.36 12.80
N ILE A 161 15.88 -2.29 13.62
CA ILE A 161 17.15 -1.61 13.89
C ILE A 161 18.14 -2.58 14.55
N LYS A 162 17.71 -3.36 15.55
CA LYS A 162 18.58 -4.34 16.20
C LYS A 162 19.10 -5.42 15.25
N ILE A 163 18.24 -5.94 14.38
CA ILE A 163 18.64 -6.93 13.36
C ILE A 163 19.68 -6.32 12.43
N PHE A 164 19.41 -5.10 11.94
CA PHE A 164 20.35 -4.36 11.10
C PHE A 164 21.70 -4.12 11.82
N GLU A 165 21.67 -3.67 13.07
CA GLU A 165 22.88 -3.39 13.86
C GLU A 165 23.74 -4.64 14.07
N ASN A 166 23.09 -5.80 14.27
CA ASN A 166 23.78 -7.07 14.39
C ASN A 166 24.41 -7.53 13.06
N GLU A 167 23.79 -7.23 11.93
CA GLU A 167 24.26 -7.68 10.60
C GLU A 167 25.27 -6.73 9.96
N PHE A 168 25.14 -5.41 10.17
CA PHE A 168 25.85 -4.38 9.41
C PHE A 168 26.59 -3.35 10.29
N GLY A 169 26.49 -3.46 11.61
CA GLY A 169 27.09 -2.52 12.56
C GLY A 169 26.18 -1.36 12.95
N PRO A 170 26.65 -0.44 13.81
CA PRO A 170 25.79 0.56 14.49
C PRO A 170 25.01 1.45 13.52
N TRP A 171 23.72 1.65 13.80
CA TRP A 171 22.86 2.54 13.03
C TRP A 171 23.04 4.00 13.48
N ASP A 172 23.29 4.90 12.53
CA ASP A 172 23.58 6.33 12.76
C ASP A 172 22.33 7.24 12.68
N GLY A 173 21.17 6.68 12.30
CA GLY A 173 19.91 7.40 12.31
C GLY A 173 19.32 7.59 13.73
N PRO A 174 18.17 8.26 13.85
CA PRO A 174 17.60 8.62 15.16
C PRO A 174 17.21 7.37 15.97
N ALA A 175 18.10 6.96 16.87
CA ALA A 175 17.81 5.97 17.91
C ALA A 175 16.99 6.59 19.05
N ARG A 176 16.20 5.75 19.72
CA ARG A 176 15.24 6.09 20.78
C ARG A 176 15.76 7.20 21.72
N LYS A 177 15.02 8.32 21.84
CA LYS A 177 14.97 9.04 23.12
C LYS A 177 14.08 8.23 24.04
N THR A 178 14.65 7.66 25.10
CA THR A 178 13.87 7.06 26.18
C THR A 178 13.03 8.16 26.82
N VAL A 179 11.76 8.27 26.46
CA VAL A 179 10.82 9.05 27.27
C VAL A 179 10.51 8.17 28.50
N PRO A 180 10.85 8.61 29.73
CA PRO A 180 10.52 7.86 30.93
C PRO A 180 9.00 7.78 31.07
N ASP A 181 8.49 6.65 31.56
CA ASP A 181 7.06 6.40 31.80
C ASP A 181 6.40 7.43 32.76
N ALA A 182 7.19 8.30 33.39
CA ALA A 182 6.72 9.34 34.30
C ALA A 182 6.10 10.59 33.62
N ALA A 183 6.06 10.66 32.28
CA ALA A 183 5.56 11.84 31.56
C ALA A 183 4.12 11.71 31.03
N ILE A 184 3.36 10.70 31.46
CA ILE A 184 1.94 10.59 31.15
C ILE A 184 1.19 10.74 32.46
N GLY A 185 0.81 11.98 32.78
CA GLY A 185 -0.14 12.24 33.84
C GLY A 185 -1.40 11.43 33.58
N THR A 186 -1.74 10.56 34.53
CA THR A 186 -3.11 10.08 34.73
C THR A 186 -4.02 11.28 34.98
N PRO A 187 -5.31 11.22 34.57
CA PRO A 187 -6.26 12.32 34.75
C PRO A 187 -6.37 12.80 36.21
#